data_AF-A0A6I2I2M0-F1
#
_entry.id   AF-A0A6I2I2M0-F1
#
_cell.length_a   1.000
_cell.length_b   1.000
_cell.length_c   1.000
_cell.angle_alpha   90.00
_cell.angle_beta   90.00
_cell.angle_gamma   90.00
#
_symmetry.space_group_name_H-M   'P 1'
#
loop_
_entity.id
_entity.type
_entity.pdbx_description
1 polymer ?
#
loop_
_entity_poly.entity_id
_entity_poly.type
_entity_poly.pdbx_seq_one_letter_code
_entity_poly.pdbx_strand_id
1 'polypeptide(L)'
;MQAKSFLARDAHQRLIGARTALTQPEGRFTCHLCRSTLTLQPEPSSGRAWFAHPVDASVECPYVGVAEEEVMRIDSLRCYTPGVLPVVLKRDWYCAESGDDYHGERYCLLCRTGRFSTKANESSRSGRL
;
A
#
# COMPACT_ATOMS: atom_id res chain seq x y z
N MET A 1 -2.98 -13.69 18.30
CA MET A 1 -3.69 -13.15 17.10
C MET A 1 -2.65 -13.01 16.00
N GLN A 2 -2.88 -13.50 14.77
CA GLN A 2 -1.89 -13.38 13.67
C GLN A 2 -2.23 -12.19 12.77
N ALA A 3 -1.21 -11.44 12.34
CA ALA A 3 -1.41 -10.30 11.44
C ALA A 3 -1.56 -10.78 9.98
N LYS A 4 -2.47 -10.13 9.25
CA LYS A 4 -2.60 -10.32 7.80
C LYS A 4 -1.41 -9.68 7.09
N SER A 5 -0.70 -10.44 6.26
CA SER A 5 0.33 -9.86 5.39
C SER A 5 -0.27 -9.46 4.04
N PHE A 6 0.09 -8.30 3.52
CA PHE A 6 -0.35 -7.85 2.18
C PHE A 6 0.77 -7.89 1.13
N LEU A 7 1.98 -8.31 1.54
CA LEU A 7 3.17 -8.40 0.71
C LEU A 7 3.87 -9.75 0.89
N ALA A 8 4.24 -10.38 -0.23
CA ALA A 8 5.02 -11.61 -0.26
C ALA A 8 6.13 -11.50 -1.31
N ARG A 9 7.00 -12.50 -1.37
CA ARG A 9 7.87 -12.77 -2.51
C ARG A 9 7.22 -13.81 -3.40
N ASP A 10 7.27 -13.59 -4.71
CA ASP A 10 6.87 -14.58 -5.71
C ASP A 10 7.98 -15.64 -5.92
N ALA A 11 7.75 -16.58 -6.84
CA ALA A 11 8.72 -17.62 -7.20
C ALA A 11 10.07 -17.06 -7.67
N HIS A 12 10.08 -15.84 -8.23
CA HIS A 12 11.27 -15.12 -8.70
C HIS A 12 11.91 -14.24 -7.62
N GLN A 13 11.49 -14.37 -6.36
CA GLN A 13 11.94 -13.55 -5.23
C GLN A 13 11.59 -12.06 -5.32
N ARG A 14 10.68 -11.66 -6.22
CA ARG A 14 10.21 -10.28 -6.35
C ARG A 14 9.08 -10.01 -5.38
N LEU A 15 9.02 -8.79 -4.83
CA LEU A 15 7.90 -8.39 -3.98
C LEU A 15 6.61 -8.31 -4.82
N ILE A 16 5.56 -8.94 -4.31
CA ILE A 16 4.24 -8.95 -4.91
C ILE A 16 3.18 -8.63 -3.86
N GLY A 17 2.22 -7.80 -4.24
CA GLY A 17 1.06 -7.48 -3.41
C GLY A 17 -0.01 -8.57 -3.48
N ALA A 18 -0.74 -8.79 -2.38
CA ALA A 18 -1.77 -9.83 -2.30
C ALA A 18 -2.86 -9.70 -3.37
N ARG A 19 -3.26 -8.46 -3.72
CA ARG A 19 -4.24 -8.24 -4.81
C ARG A 19 -3.68 -8.63 -6.17
N THR A 20 -2.42 -8.30 -6.46
CA THR A 20 -1.75 -8.69 -7.72
C THR A 20 -1.57 -10.21 -7.78
N ALA A 21 -1.27 -10.85 -6.65
CA ALA A 21 -1.13 -12.30 -6.56
C ALA A 21 -2.41 -13.07 -6.92
N LEU A 22 -3.61 -12.46 -6.85
CA LEU A 22 -4.84 -13.09 -7.35
C LEU A 22 -4.80 -13.39 -8.85
N THR A 23 -3.94 -12.71 -9.62
CA THR A 23 -3.72 -13.01 -11.05
C THR A 23 -2.89 -14.29 -11.27
N GLN A 24 -2.29 -14.82 -10.20
CA GLN A 24 -1.44 -16.02 -10.19
C GLN A 24 -1.88 -16.94 -9.04
N PRO A 25 -3.07 -17.56 -9.11
CA PRO A 25 -3.63 -18.34 -8.00
C PRO A 25 -2.77 -19.56 -7.62
N GLU A 26 -2.08 -20.16 -8.59
CA GLU A 26 -1.13 -21.27 -8.39
C GLU A 26 0.30 -20.77 -8.05
N GLY A 27 0.44 -19.47 -7.79
CA GLY A 27 1.72 -18.86 -7.45
C GLY A 27 2.24 -19.40 -6.12
N ARG A 28 3.54 -19.71 -6.08
CA ARG A 28 4.24 -19.98 -4.83
C ARG A 28 4.67 -18.66 -4.20
N PHE A 29 4.17 -18.39 -3.01
CA PHE A 29 4.47 -17.17 -2.26
C PHE A 29 5.25 -17.47 -0.99
N THR A 30 6.23 -16.64 -0.68
CA THR A 30 6.98 -16.74 0.58
C THR A 30 7.01 -15.41 1.32
N CYS A 31 7.11 -15.46 2.64
CA CYS A 31 7.23 -14.27 3.46
C CYS A 31 8.53 -13.54 3.16
N HIS A 32 8.47 -12.22 2.97
CA HIS A 32 9.66 -11.43 2.69
C HIS A 32 10.57 -11.24 3.91
N LEU A 33 10.08 -11.53 5.12
CA LEU A 33 10.81 -11.47 6.39
C LEU A 33 11.38 -12.83 6.79
N CYS A 34 10.51 -13.82 7.05
CA CYS A 34 10.91 -15.14 7.56
C CYS A 34 11.05 -16.22 6.49
N ARG A 35 10.73 -15.93 5.22
CA ARG A 35 10.78 -16.88 4.08
C ARG A 35 9.85 -18.09 4.17
N SER A 36 9.00 -18.20 5.18
CA SER A 36 7.96 -19.24 5.26
C SER A 36 7.05 -19.20 4.03
N THR A 37 6.60 -20.36 3.56
CA THR A 37 5.58 -20.46 2.51
C THR A 37 4.28 -19.84 2.99
N LEU A 38 3.60 -19.09 2.13
CA LEU A 38 2.37 -18.38 2.45
C LEU A 38 1.21 -18.89 1.60
N THR A 39 0.00 -18.87 2.17
CA THR A 39 -1.25 -19.17 1.44
C THR A 39 -1.97 -17.88 1.11
N LEU A 40 -2.33 -17.69 -0.16
CA LEU A 40 -3.14 -16.55 -0.60
C LEU A 40 -4.60 -16.73 -0.16
N GLN A 41 -5.14 -15.72 0.52
CA GLN A 41 -6.51 -15.67 1.03
C GLN A 41 -7.28 -14.57 0.30
N PRO A 42 -8.20 -14.91 -0.61
CA PRO A 42 -9.09 -13.94 -1.23
C PRO A 42 -10.24 -13.55 -0.29
N GLU A 43 -10.63 -12.28 -0.30
CA GLU A 43 -11.85 -11.77 0.33
C GLU A 43 -12.93 -11.61 -0.76
N PRO A 44 -13.93 -12.50 -0.82
CA PRO A 44 -14.84 -12.58 -1.97
C PRO A 44 -15.67 -11.33 -2.22
N SER A 45 -16.03 -10.60 -1.16
CA SER A 45 -16.97 -9.47 -1.23
C SER A 45 -16.33 -8.13 -1.54
N SER A 46 -15.05 -7.94 -1.21
CA SER A 46 -14.37 -6.65 -1.29
C SER A 46 -13.23 -6.61 -2.30
N GLY A 47 -12.89 -7.74 -2.93
CA GLY A 47 -11.72 -7.87 -3.80
C GLY A 47 -10.39 -7.64 -3.08
N ARG A 48 -10.41 -7.63 -1.74
CA ARG A 48 -9.22 -7.62 -0.90
C ARG A 48 -8.63 -9.01 -0.88
N ALA A 49 -7.33 -9.10 -0.65
CA ALA A 49 -6.66 -10.36 -0.42
C ALA A 49 -5.52 -10.14 0.57
N TRP A 50 -5.14 -11.20 1.26
CA TRP A 50 -3.97 -11.21 2.13
C TRP A 50 -3.26 -12.56 2.04
N PHE A 51 -2.03 -12.60 2.51
CA PHE A 51 -1.27 -13.82 2.69
C PHE A 51 -1.34 -14.27 4.15
N ALA A 52 -1.61 -15.56 4.35
CA ALA A 52 -1.59 -16.20 5.65
C ALA A 52 -0.32 -17.03 5.83
N HIS A 53 0.27 -16.94 7.01
CA HIS A 53 1.32 -17.87 7.45
C HIS A 53 0.69 -19.22 7.82
N PRO A 54 1.42 -20.33 7.69
CA PRO A 54 0.98 -21.60 8.22
C PRO A 54 0.97 -21.54 9.76
N VAL A 55 0.21 -22.44 10.39
CA VAL A 55 -0.02 -22.42 11.84
C VAL A 55 1.28 -22.64 12.64
N ASP A 56 2.22 -23.36 12.06
CA ASP A 56 3.55 -23.70 12.59
C ASP A 56 4.65 -22.70 12.18
N ALA A 57 4.28 -21.54 11.60
CA ALA A 57 5.25 -20.53 11.23
C ALA A 57 6.03 -19.99 12.45
N SER A 58 7.28 -19.60 12.21
CA SER A 58 8.15 -19.05 13.26
C SER A 58 7.51 -17.84 13.94
N VAL A 59 7.45 -17.89 15.27
CA VAL A 59 6.99 -16.79 16.13
C VAL A 59 7.92 -15.57 16.07
N GLU A 60 9.14 -15.73 15.55
CA GLU A 60 10.06 -14.61 15.31
C GLU A 60 9.65 -13.77 14.10
N CYS A 61 8.74 -14.26 13.25
CA CYS A 61 8.20 -13.46 12.16
C CYS A 61 7.27 -12.38 12.74
N PRO A 62 7.50 -11.09 12.43
CA PRO A 62 6.65 -10.00 12.92
C PRO A 62 5.17 -10.12 12.53
N TYR A 63 4.83 -10.90 11.51
CA TYR A 63 3.44 -11.18 11.13
C TYR A 63 2.78 -12.27 12.00
N VAL A 64 3.57 -13.10 12.67
CA VAL A 64 3.13 -14.27 13.44
C VAL A 64 3.19 -13.96 14.94
N GLY A 65 4.35 -13.54 15.44
CA GLY A 65 4.55 -13.12 16.83
C GLY A 65 4.58 -11.61 16.96
N VAL A 66 3.43 -10.97 16.75
CA VAL A 66 3.28 -9.53 17.04
C VAL A 66 3.40 -9.36 18.56
N ALA A 67 4.30 -8.49 19.01
CA ALA A 67 4.45 -8.24 20.44
C ALA A 67 3.13 -7.68 21.03
N GLU A 68 2.76 -8.10 22.24
CA GLU A 68 1.49 -7.67 22.86
C GLU A 68 1.42 -6.14 22.97
N GLU A 69 2.55 -5.49 23.28
CA GLU A 69 2.68 -4.03 23.31
C GLU A 69 2.37 -3.38 21.96
N GLU A 70 2.80 -3.99 20.85
CA GLU A 70 2.50 -3.51 19.50
C GLU A 70 1.02 -3.69 19.15
N VAL A 71 0.41 -4.81 19.56
CA VAL A 71 -1.04 -5.02 19.40
C VAL A 71 -1.82 -3.95 20.16
N MET A 72 -1.49 -3.73 21.44
CA MET A 72 -2.13 -2.71 22.27
C MET A 72 -1.93 -1.31 21.67
N ARG A 73 -0.74 -1.02 21.14
CA ARG A 73 -0.46 0.26 20.46
C ARG A 73 -1.26 0.41 19.17
N ILE A 74 -1.36 -0.63 18.34
CA ILE A 74 -2.16 -0.60 17.10
C ILE A 74 -3.64 -0.38 17.44
N ASP A 75 -4.18 -1.08 18.42
CA ASP A 75 -5.58 -0.94 18.81
C ASP A 75 -5.87 0.42 19.46
N SER A 76 -4.94 0.95 20.26
CA SER A 76 -5.01 2.33 20.76
C SER A 76 -4.96 3.35 19.62
N LEU A 77 -4.12 3.15 18.60
CA LEU A 77 -4.06 4.07 17.46
C LEU A 77 -5.32 3.99 16.59
N ARG A 78 -5.92 2.81 16.43
CA ARG A 78 -7.15 2.61 15.67
C ARG A 78 -8.33 3.42 16.21
N CYS A 79 -8.37 3.72 17.51
CA CYS A 79 -9.42 4.56 18.08
C CYS A 79 -9.29 6.04 17.69
N TYR A 80 -8.09 6.49 17.29
CA TYR A 80 -7.84 7.83 16.76
C TYR A 80 -7.94 7.92 15.23
N THR A 81 -7.87 6.78 14.54
CA THR A 81 -8.02 6.70 13.07
C THR A 81 -9.33 6.07 12.56
N PRO A 82 -10.49 6.10 13.25
CA PRO A 82 -11.71 5.55 12.70
C PRO A 82 -12.15 6.42 11.53
N GLY A 83 -12.02 5.90 10.30
CA GLY A 83 -12.40 6.61 9.08
C GLY A 83 -11.27 7.35 8.37
N VAL A 84 -10.01 7.17 8.77
CA VAL A 84 -8.87 7.66 7.97
C VAL A 84 -8.83 6.85 6.68
N LEU A 85 -9.34 7.46 5.60
CA LEU A 85 -9.19 6.92 4.26
C LEU A 85 -7.69 6.85 3.93
N PRO A 86 -7.22 5.82 3.20
CA PRO A 86 -5.90 5.85 2.60
C PRO A 86 -5.72 7.19 1.89
N VAL A 87 -4.58 7.86 2.05
CA VAL A 87 -4.32 9.13 1.36
C VAL A 87 -4.41 8.88 -0.15
N VAL A 88 -5.57 9.17 -0.73
CA VAL A 88 -5.75 9.21 -2.17
C VAL A 88 -5.08 10.49 -2.61
N LEU A 89 -3.84 10.38 -3.03
CA LEU A 89 -3.09 11.44 -3.67
C LEU A 89 -3.79 11.78 -5.00
N LYS A 90 -4.81 12.65 -4.94
CA LYS A 90 -5.49 13.21 -6.12
C LYS A 90 -4.61 14.30 -6.69
N ARG A 91 -4.03 14.10 -7.87
CA ARG A 91 -3.09 15.08 -8.47
C ARG A 91 -3.82 16.40 -8.69
N ASP A 92 -3.68 17.30 -7.71
CA ASP A 92 -4.39 18.58 -7.72
C ASP A 92 -3.60 19.58 -8.58
N TRP A 93 -2.27 19.45 -8.56
CA TRP A 93 -1.35 20.37 -9.21
C TRP A 93 -0.19 19.66 -9.90
N TYR A 94 0.28 20.23 -11.01
CA TYR A 94 1.52 19.89 -11.69
C TYR A 94 2.46 21.10 -11.58
N CYS A 95 3.71 20.90 -11.18
CA CYS A 95 4.71 21.96 -11.13
C CYS A 95 5.62 21.89 -12.37
N ALA A 96 5.60 22.92 -13.20
CA ALA A 96 6.45 22.97 -14.41
C ALA A 96 7.96 23.09 -14.11
N GLU A 97 8.32 23.57 -12.91
CA GLU A 97 9.73 23.76 -12.52
C GLU A 97 10.36 22.47 -11.97
N SER A 98 9.62 21.70 -11.15
CA SER A 98 10.11 20.39 -10.69
C SER A 98 9.80 19.27 -11.67
N GLY A 99 8.82 19.47 -12.56
CA GLY A 99 8.34 18.45 -13.49
C GLY A 99 7.44 17.40 -12.85
N ASP A 100 6.95 17.63 -11.63
CA ASP A 100 6.24 16.64 -10.82
C ASP A 100 4.81 17.09 -10.49
N ASP A 101 3.90 16.11 -10.45
CA ASP A 101 2.58 16.27 -9.87
C ASP A 101 2.65 16.27 -8.33
N TYR A 102 1.81 17.08 -7.69
CA TYR A 102 1.71 17.16 -6.25
C TYR A 102 0.27 17.49 -5.80
N HIS A 103 0.06 17.47 -4.49
CA HIS A 103 -1.27 17.43 -3.86
C HIS A 103 -1.43 18.55 -2.83
N GLY A 104 -2.66 18.97 -2.57
CA GLY A 104 -2.97 19.98 -1.56
C GLY A 104 -3.06 21.40 -2.12
N GLU A 105 -2.51 22.38 -1.39
CA GLU A 105 -2.57 23.79 -1.80
C GLU A 105 -1.64 24.09 -2.98
N ARG A 106 -1.85 25.21 -3.69
CA ARG A 106 -1.01 25.62 -4.82
C ARG A 106 0.36 26.11 -4.36
N TYR A 107 1.17 25.20 -3.83
CA TYR A 107 2.51 25.44 -3.31
C TYR A 107 3.35 24.17 -3.43
N CYS A 108 4.30 24.16 -4.36
CA CYS A 108 5.23 23.03 -4.51
C CYS A 108 6.36 23.16 -3.48
N LEU A 109 6.65 22.07 -2.76
CA LEU A 109 7.68 22.06 -1.71
C LEU A 109 9.11 22.08 -2.25
N LEU A 110 9.30 21.69 -3.52
CA LEU A 110 10.62 21.66 -4.16
C LEU A 110 11.05 23.07 -4.59
N CYS A 111 10.20 23.78 -5.33
CA CYS A 111 10.48 25.17 -5.70
C CYS A 111 10.06 26.19 -4.62
N ARG A 112 9.40 25.74 -3.54
CA ARG A 112 8.90 26.55 -2.43
C ARG A 112 8.05 27.74 -2.92
N THR A 113 7.30 27.51 -3.99
CA THR A 113 6.39 28.49 -4.58
C THR A 113 5.21 27.79 -5.26
N GLY A 114 4.13 28.52 -5.49
CA GLY A 114 3.00 28.08 -6.30
C GLY A 114 3.02 28.59 -7.74
N ARG A 115 4.01 29.42 -8.10
CA ARG A 115 3.99 30.20 -9.34
C ARG A 115 3.98 29.34 -10.60
N PHE A 116 4.62 28.18 -10.55
CA PHE A 116 4.75 27.24 -11.66
C PHE A 116 3.74 26.10 -11.62
N SER A 117 2.74 26.22 -10.74
CA SER A 117 1.78 25.17 -10.46
C SER A 117 0.48 25.36 -11.23
N THR A 118 0.15 24.39 -12.08
CA THR A 118 -1.09 24.32 -12.86
C THR A 118 -1.96 23.16 -12.40
N LYS A 119 -3.28 23.19 -12.63
CA LYS A 119 -4.13 22.06 -12.23
C LYS A 119 -3.83 20.86 -13.13
N ALA A 120 -3.60 19.68 -12.54
CA ALA A 120 -3.21 18.49 -13.29
C ALA A 120 -4.28 17.95 -14.27
N ASN A 121 -5.50 18.51 -14.25
CA ASN A 121 -6.65 18.03 -15.03
C ASN A 121 -7.15 18.97 -16.14
N GLU A 122 -6.41 20.04 -16.47
CA GLU A 122 -6.77 20.96 -17.56
C GLU A 122 -6.10 20.62 -18.91
N SER A 123 -5.16 19.66 -18.93
CA SER A 123 -4.39 19.26 -20.13
C SER A 123 -5.12 18.32 -21.09
N SER A 124 -6.33 17.85 -20.76
CA SER A 124 -7.07 16.88 -21.60
C SER A 124 -8.23 17.48 -22.41
N ARG A 125 -8.39 18.81 -22.44
CA ARG A 125 -9.55 19.47 -23.09
C ARG A 125 -9.27 20.63 -24.05
N SER A 126 -8.01 20.95 -24.37
CA SER A 126 -7.73 21.96 -25.40
C SER A 126 -6.54 21.53 -26.26
N GLY A 127 -6.79 21.20 -27.52
CA GLY A 127 -5.74 20.81 -28.48
C GLY A 127 -6.14 19.72 -29.48
N ARG A 128 -7.38 19.71 -29.97
CA ARG A 128 -7.72 19.06 -31.24
C ARG A 128 -8.61 20.00 -32.04
N LEU A 129 -7.97 20.90 -32.79
CA LEU A 129 -8.37 21.46 -34.09
C LEU A 129 -7.10 22.07 -34.70
#